data_AF-A0A3A0DN63-F1
#
_entry.id   AF-A0A3A0DN63-F1
#
_cell.length_a   1.000
_cell.length_b   1.000
_cell.length_c   1.000
_cell.angle_alpha   90.00
_cell.angle_beta   90.00
_cell.angle_gamma   90.00
#
_symmetry.space_group_name_H-M   'P 1'
#
loop_
_entity.id
_entity.type
_entity.pdbx_description
1 polymer ?
#
loop_
_entity_poly.entity_id
_entity_poly.type
_entity_poly.pdbx_seq_one_letter_code
_entity_poly.pdbx_strand_id
1 'polypeptide(L)'
;MIKINGGRLVRRLVFTASAVAALFVLNSTARAQNLVVDPLEIITSQVFFISDFDIAGGGNPAELFRFGIRNVSQTPTNATIEMTFRKENGLSPIVNSVTEPFLMAPREQPLSERRITYRDFRGLGENPDIRVASFRYDPNAVDNVIDNVLRTGRLPNGRYFLDVIVRDLTNSGGPVEIYNDSRELFISSLPSLDPVSPGMPAEDRDCPIVFTNLPQFKWDSEADEFILTVCELLPTNSGPEDVMQNPPRLRIRLKRNTDFFGSPAFQYPSEGLPLQEGRTYYWQIHAIAQTQTGPLELPGQIWCFRVSAFGGSENELLLQQLLALLQSLGLQDVTALFEAGGPLEGHLPNGNVILDGKRIDLNDLITQLRMSAKKLNSFSVE
;
A
#
# COMPACT_ATOMS: atom_id res chain seq x y z
N MET A 1 -58.40 -42.58 -31.34
CA MET A 1 -57.86 -43.83 -31.91
C MET A 1 -56.52 -44.06 -31.22
N ILE A 2 -56.26 -45.06 -30.39
CA ILE A 2 -56.90 -46.36 -30.15
C ILE A 2 -56.96 -46.58 -28.62
N LYS A 3 -58.13 -47.01 -28.15
CA LYS A 3 -58.42 -47.59 -26.84
C LYS A 3 -57.94 -49.06 -26.83
N ILE A 4 -57.67 -49.65 -25.66
CA ILE A 4 -58.56 -50.62 -24.97
C ILE A 4 -57.88 -51.16 -23.69
N ASN A 5 -58.65 -51.06 -22.59
CA ASN A 5 -58.86 -51.91 -21.38
C ASN A 5 -58.05 -53.21 -21.19
N GLY A 6 -57.80 -53.76 -20.00
CA GLY A 6 -58.33 -53.54 -18.63
C GLY A 6 -58.26 -54.88 -17.87
N GLY A 7 -58.13 -54.88 -16.54
CA GLY A 7 -58.15 -56.10 -15.74
C GLY A 7 -57.89 -55.88 -14.25
N ARG A 8 -58.87 -56.21 -13.40
CA ARG A 8 -58.90 -56.13 -11.92
C ARG A 8 -58.83 -57.54 -11.32
N LEU A 9 -58.11 -57.75 -10.22
CA LEU A 9 -58.39 -58.73 -9.12
C LEU A 9 -57.31 -58.57 -8.03
N VAL A 10 -57.54 -57.89 -6.90
CA VAL A 10 -58.11 -58.34 -5.59
C VAL A 10 -57.18 -59.26 -4.76
N ARG A 11 -56.79 -58.72 -3.58
CA ARG A 11 -56.39 -59.33 -2.28
C ARG A 11 -55.19 -60.31 -2.23
N ARG A 12 -54.21 -59.96 -1.40
CA ARG A 12 -54.13 -60.39 0.03
C ARG A 12 -53.01 -59.66 0.79
N LEU A 13 -53.37 -59.12 1.94
CA LEU A 13 -52.46 -58.78 3.04
C LEU A 13 -51.75 -60.06 3.51
N VAL A 14 -50.43 -60.00 3.67
CA VAL A 14 -49.73 -60.64 4.79
C VAL A 14 -48.68 -59.66 5.28
N PHE A 15 -48.92 -59.11 6.47
CA PHE A 15 -47.93 -58.43 7.30
C PHE A 15 -46.96 -59.49 7.82
N THR A 16 -45.66 -59.34 7.54
CA THR A 16 -44.62 -59.91 8.38
C THR A 16 -43.57 -58.84 8.63
N ALA A 17 -43.61 -58.31 9.85
CA ALA A 17 -42.62 -57.42 10.41
C ALA A 17 -41.29 -58.16 10.58
N SER A 18 -40.20 -57.54 10.14
CA SER A 18 -38.86 -57.79 10.67
C SER A 18 -38.14 -56.46 10.68
N ALA A 19 -38.23 -55.78 11.82
CA ALA A 19 -37.44 -54.61 12.14
C ALA A 19 -36.02 -55.06 12.46
N VAL A 20 -35.07 -54.78 11.56
CA VAL A 20 -33.65 -54.84 11.85
C VAL A 20 -33.29 -53.56 12.59
N ALA A 21 -33.12 -53.65 13.91
CA ALA A 21 -32.50 -52.60 14.70
C ALA A 21 -30.99 -52.63 14.42
N ALA A 22 -30.53 -51.75 13.53
CA ALA A 22 -29.10 -51.49 13.36
C ALA A 22 -28.62 -50.66 14.55
N LEU A 23 -27.98 -51.32 15.53
CA LEU A 23 -27.16 -50.65 16.52
C LEU A 23 -25.92 -50.08 15.81
N PHE A 24 -25.98 -48.82 15.39
CA PHE A 24 -24.78 -48.05 15.06
C PHE A 24 -24.13 -47.63 16.37
N VAL A 25 -23.12 -48.39 16.81
CA VAL A 25 -22.13 -47.89 17.77
C VAL A 25 -21.21 -46.94 17.00
N LEU A 26 -21.62 -45.67 16.92
CA LEU A 26 -20.73 -44.57 16.55
C LEU A 26 -19.77 -44.33 17.72
N ASN A 27 -18.64 -45.06 17.74
CA ASN A 27 -17.48 -44.65 18.52
C ASN A 27 -16.78 -43.48 17.80
N SER A 28 -17.44 -42.33 17.72
CA SER A 28 -16.74 -41.06 17.56
C SER A 28 -16.35 -40.60 18.95
N THR A 29 -15.11 -40.84 19.37
CA THR A 29 -14.55 -40.08 20.49
C THR A 29 -14.38 -38.64 20.00
N ALA A 30 -15.46 -37.86 20.05
CA ALA A 30 -15.37 -36.42 20.04
C ALA A 30 -14.62 -36.05 21.32
N ARG A 31 -13.30 -35.85 21.20
CA ARG A 31 -12.52 -35.32 22.31
C ARG A 31 -12.85 -33.85 22.41
N ALA A 32 -13.44 -33.46 23.54
CA ALA A 32 -13.56 -32.05 23.88
C ALA A 32 -12.14 -31.47 23.95
N GLN A 33 -11.88 -30.40 23.19
CA GLN A 33 -10.64 -29.65 23.33
C GLN A 33 -10.73 -28.83 24.63
N ASN A 34 -9.73 -28.96 25.50
CA ASN A 34 -9.71 -28.21 26.76
C ASN A 34 -9.43 -26.72 26.52
N LEU A 35 -8.75 -26.40 25.43
CA LEU A 35 -8.39 -25.03 25.06
C LEU A 35 -9.07 -24.64 23.75
N VAL A 36 -9.46 -23.37 23.65
CA VAL A 36 -9.94 -22.70 22.45
C VAL A 36 -9.00 -21.55 22.15
N VAL A 37 -8.57 -21.44 20.90
CA VAL A 37 -7.64 -20.40 20.44
C VAL A 37 -8.38 -19.52 19.42
N ASP A 38 -8.38 -18.21 19.66
CA ASP A 38 -8.95 -17.24 18.73
C ASP A 38 -7.99 -17.04 17.54
N PRO A 39 -8.50 -16.63 16.36
CA PRO A 39 -7.67 -16.49 15.16
C PRO A 39 -6.47 -15.57 15.35
N LEU A 40 -5.35 -15.91 14.69
CA LEU A 40 -4.15 -15.09 14.70
C LEU A 40 -4.41 -13.77 13.96
N GLU A 41 -4.15 -12.65 14.64
CA GLU A 41 -4.21 -11.31 14.09
C GLU A 41 -2.79 -10.76 13.86
N ILE A 42 -2.54 -10.27 12.65
CA ILE A 42 -1.32 -9.52 12.33
C ILE A 42 -1.60 -8.03 12.52
N ILE A 43 -0.67 -7.35 13.19
CA ILE A 43 -0.71 -5.89 13.28
C ILE A 43 -0.06 -5.35 12.00
N THR A 44 -0.88 -4.77 11.13
CA THR A 44 -0.51 -4.45 9.75
C THR A 44 0.51 -3.31 9.69
N SER A 45 1.59 -3.53 8.93
CA SER A 45 2.59 -2.51 8.59
C SER A 45 3.21 -2.83 7.23
N GLN A 46 3.58 -1.79 6.48
CA GLN A 46 4.22 -1.91 5.17
C GLN A 46 5.75 -1.97 5.28
N VAL A 47 6.30 -1.39 6.35
CA VAL A 47 7.74 -1.38 6.65
C VAL A 47 7.96 -1.95 8.05
N PHE A 48 8.90 -2.90 8.15
CA PHE A 48 9.36 -3.47 9.42
C PHE A 48 10.87 -3.28 9.59
N PHE A 49 11.27 -2.80 10.77
CA PHE A 49 12.66 -2.65 11.17
C PHE A 49 13.14 -3.87 11.97
N ILE A 50 14.45 -4.12 11.98
CA ILE A 50 15.06 -5.18 12.83
C ILE A 50 14.67 -4.99 14.30
N SER A 51 14.65 -3.72 14.74
CA SER A 51 14.32 -3.34 16.11
C SER A 51 12.93 -3.81 16.52
N ASP A 52 11.99 -3.92 15.57
CA ASP A 52 10.64 -4.41 15.83
C ASP A 52 10.65 -5.88 16.29
N PHE A 53 11.64 -6.64 15.81
CA PHE A 53 11.91 -8.03 16.19
C PHE A 53 12.94 -8.15 17.33
N ASP A 54 13.47 -7.03 17.83
CA ASP A 54 14.48 -6.96 18.90
C ASP A 54 15.61 -8.02 18.74
N ILE A 55 16.21 -8.12 17.54
CA ILE A 55 17.18 -9.20 17.25
C ILE A 55 18.42 -9.17 18.16
N ALA A 56 18.79 -7.98 18.64
CA ALA A 56 19.94 -7.77 19.52
C ALA A 56 19.63 -8.00 21.02
N GLY A 57 18.38 -8.25 21.41
CA GLY A 57 18.01 -8.65 22.78
C GLY A 57 18.06 -7.54 23.83
N GLY A 58 17.85 -6.28 23.45
CA GLY A 58 17.98 -5.13 24.35
C GLY A 58 16.94 -4.01 24.15
N GLY A 59 15.97 -4.21 23.26
CA GLY A 59 14.94 -3.22 22.92
C GLY A 59 13.57 -3.52 23.52
N ASN A 60 12.59 -2.68 23.19
CA ASN A 60 11.17 -2.95 23.41
C ASN A 60 10.55 -3.35 22.06
N PRO A 61 10.35 -4.66 21.80
CA PRO A 61 9.86 -5.14 20.51
C PRO A 61 8.43 -4.65 20.26
N ALA A 62 8.15 -4.39 18.99
CA ALA A 62 6.80 -4.02 18.56
C ALA A 62 5.84 -5.21 18.75
N GLU A 63 4.55 -4.93 18.90
CA GLU A 63 3.54 -5.98 18.85
C GLU A 63 3.33 -6.36 17.37
N LEU A 64 3.89 -7.49 16.94
CA LEU A 64 3.79 -7.94 15.54
C LEU A 64 2.48 -8.69 15.26
N PHE A 65 2.01 -9.40 16.28
CA PHE A 65 0.81 -10.22 16.22
C PHE A 65 0.20 -10.37 17.60
N ARG A 66 -1.06 -10.82 17.61
CA ARG A 66 -1.74 -11.28 18.81
C ARG A 66 -2.76 -12.36 18.52
N PHE A 67 -3.08 -13.14 19.54
CA PHE A 67 -4.22 -14.07 19.54
C PHE A 67 -4.70 -14.31 20.97
N GLY A 68 -5.96 -14.76 21.11
CA GLY A 68 -6.54 -15.17 22.39
C GLY A 68 -6.40 -16.67 22.61
N ILE A 69 -6.13 -17.10 23.84
CA ILE A 69 -6.22 -18.50 24.26
C ILE A 69 -7.09 -18.61 25.51
N ARG A 70 -8.00 -19.57 25.51
CA ARG A 70 -8.95 -19.82 26.59
C ARG A 70 -9.00 -21.27 26.99
N ASN A 71 -8.99 -21.55 28.29
CA ASN A 71 -9.34 -22.86 28.83
C ASN A 71 -10.85 -22.93 29.08
N VAL A 72 -11.51 -23.84 28.36
CA VAL A 72 -12.94 -24.09 28.46
C VAL A 72 -13.28 -25.28 29.35
N SER A 73 -12.25 -25.99 29.86
CA SER A 73 -12.39 -27.11 30.78
C SER A 73 -12.49 -26.65 32.25
N GLN A 74 -13.04 -27.52 33.11
CA GLN A 74 -13.13 -27.28 34.56
C GLN A 74 -11.82 -27.59 35.30
N THR A 75 -10.78 -28.02 34.59
CA THR A 75 -9.49 -28.40 35.16
C THR A 75 -8.38 -27.51 34.61
N PRO A 76 -7.26 -27.34 35.35
CA PRO A 76 -6.11 -26.64 34.81
C PRO A 76 -5.55 -27.36 33.59
N THR A 77 -5.12 -26.60 32.57
CA THR A 77 -4.61 -27.17 31.31
C THR A 77 -3.21 -26.66 31.00
N ASN A 78 -2.24 -27.56 30.85
CA ASN A 78 -0.89 -27.20 30.41
C ASN A 78 -0.85 -27.01 28.89
N ALA A 79 -0.22 -25.92 28.46
CA ALA A 79 -0.04 -25.60 27.06
C ALA A 79 1.41 -25.23 26.74
N THR A 80 1.79 -25.42 25.48
CA THR A 80 2.99 -24.82 24.89
C THR A 80 2.63 -24.13 23.60
N ILE A 81 3.34 -23.05 23.29
CA ILE A 81 3.17 -22.33 22.03
C ILE A 81 4.50 -22.34 21.28
N GLU A 82 4.42 -22.67 20.00
CA GLU A 82 5.50 -22.54 19.04
C GLU A 82 5.16 -21.43 18.04
N MET A 83 6.14 -20.56 17.78
CA MET A 83 6.04 -19.45 16.83
C MET A 83 7.19 -19.57 15.83
N THR A 84 6.87 -19.51 14.55
CA THR A 84 7.85 -19.51 13.46
C THR A 84 7.60 -18.31 12.54
N PHE A 85 8.64 -17.52 12.29
CA PHE A 85 8.62 -16.45 11.29
C PHE A 85 9.55 -16.80 10.15
N ARG A 86 9.04 -16.80 8.91
CA ARG A 86 9.80 -17.23 7.73
C ARG A 86 9.49 -16.38 6.51
N LYS A 87 10.46 -16.24 5.61
CA LYS A 87 10.25 -15.66 4.28
C LYS A 87 9.65 -16.71 3.34
N GLU A 88 8.80 -16.28 2.41
CA GLU A 88 8.36 -17.11 1.30
C GLU A 88 9.57 -17.64 0.52
N ASN A 89 9.57 -18.95 0.21
CA ASN A 89 10.67 -19.66 -0.43
C ASN A 89 12.02 -19.63 0.33
N GLY A 90 12.01 -19.20 1.60
CA GLY A 90 13.17 -19.32 2.48
C GLY A 90 13.46 -20.79 2.79
N LEU A 91 14.74 -21.19 2.70
CA LEU A 91 15.19 -22.55 3.03
C LEU A 91 15.05 -22.89 4.52
N SER A 92 15.02 -21.85 5.36
CA SER A 92 14.98 -21.94 6.82
C SER A 92 14.12 -20.81 7.40
N PRO A 93 13.52 -21.03 8.59
CA PRO A 93 12.83 -19.96 9.31
C PRO A 93 13.81 -18.88 9.80
N ILE A 94 13.38 -17.63 9.78
CA ILE A 94 14.16 -16.49 10.29
C ILE A 94 14.18 -16.52 11.82
N VAL A 95 13.02 -16.78 12.42
CA VAL A 95 12.85 -16.95 13.86
C VAL A 95 12.08 -18.24 14.12
N ASN A 96 12.55 -19.02 15.08
CA ASN A 96 11.76 -20.08 15.70
C ASN A 96 11.81 -19.90 17.22
N SER A 97 10.65 -19.95 17.85
CA SER A 97 10.51 -19.80 19.29
C SER A 97 9.53 -20.81 19.86
N VAL A 98 9.85 -21.35 21.03
CA VAL A 98 9.01 -22.29 21.77
C VAL A 98 8.93 -21.87 23.22
N THR A 99 7.73 -21.82 23.79
CA THR A 99 7.54 -21.54 25.22
C THR A 99 7.88 -22.75 26.08
N GLU A 100 8.25 -22.52 27.33
CA GLU A 100 8.11 -23.55 28.36
C GLU A 100 6.61 -23.91 28.52
N PRO A 101 6.29 -25.11 29.02
CA PRO A 101 4.94 -25.44 29.45
C PRO A 101 4.43 -24.42 30.47
N PHE A 102 3.26 -23.83 30.21
CA PHE A 102 2.58 -22.94 31.14
C PHE A 102 1.17 -23.43 31.42
N LEU A 103 0.65 -23.06 32.59
CA LEU A 103 -0.64 -23.54 33.07
C LEU A 103 -1.74 -22.51 32.78
N MET A 104 -2.80 -22.96 32.12
CA MET A 104 -4.05 -22.22 31.98
C MET A 104 -4.99 -22.57 33.13
N ALA A 105 -5.53 -21.55 33.82
CA ALA A 105 -6.48 -21.78 34.91
C ALA A 105 -7.78 -22.42 34.39
N PRO A 106 -8.53 -23.16 35.24
CA PRO A 106 -9.86 -23.66 34.91
C PRO A 106 -10.79 -22.55 34.42
N ARG A 107 -11.77 -22.93 33.59
CA ARG A 107 -12.83 -22.04 33.12
C ARG A 107 -13.43 -21.21 34.26
N GLU A 108 -13.71 -19.95 33.97
CA GLU A 108 -14.31 -18.95 34.88
C GLU A 108 -13.41 -18.56 36.07
N GLN A 109 -12.14 -18.98 36.09
CA GLN A 109 -11.14 -18.46 37.01
C GLN A 109 -10.27 -17.37 36.34
N PRO A 110 -9.63 -16.49 37.13
CA PRO A 110 -8.62 -15.57 36.59
C PRO A 110 -7.53 -16.35 35.83
N LEU A 111 -7.03 -15.78 34.72
CA LEU A 111 -6.03 -16.42 33.83
C LEU A 111 -6.53 -17.65 33.06
N SER A 112 -7.85 -17.91 33.05
CA SER A 112 -8.45 -18.90 32.15
C SER A 112 -8.55 -18.40 30.70
N GLU A 113 -8.45 -17.09 30.50
CA GLU A 113 -8.34 -16.40 29.22
C GLU A 113 -7.09 -15.54 29.21
N ARG A 114 -6.33 -15.59 28.12
CA ARG A 114 -5.07 -14.85 27.97
C ARG A 114 -4.94 -14.33 26.55
N ARG A 115 -4.49 -13.09 26.44
CA ARG A 115 -4.06 -12.51 25.17
C ARG A 115 -2.56 -12.74 25.04
N ILE A 116 -2.15 -13.45 24.00
CA ILE A 116 -0.76 -13.72 23.69
C ILE A 116 -0.32 -12.78 22.57
N THR A 117 0.85 -12.18 22.74
CA THR A 117 1.47 -11.22 21.84
C THR A 117 2.90 -11.62 21.52
N TYR A 118 3.48 -11.03 20.47
CA TYR A 118 4.92 -11.19 20.19
C TYR A 118 5.81 -10.83 21.38
N ARG A 119 5.40 -9.85 22.21
CA ARG A 119 6.18 -9.38 23.37
C ARG A 119 6.27 -10.42 24.48
N ASP A 120 5.31 -11.34 24.59
CA ASP A 120 5.37 -12.45 25.55
C ASP A 120 6.53 -13.40 25.21
N PHE A 121 6.81 -13.62 23.92
CA PHE A 121 7.98 -14.41 23.47
C PHE A 121 9.32 -13.71 23.69
N ARG A 122 9.28 -12.48 24.19
CA ARG A 122 10.44 -11.65 24.50
C ARG A 122 10.57 -11.40 26.00
N GLY A 123 9.67 -11.96 26.81
CA GLY A 123 9.62 -11.72 28.26
C GLY A 123 9.18 -10.30 28.64
N LEU A 124 8.56 -9.57 27.72
CA LEU A 124 8.16 -8.16 27.87
C LEU A 124 6.65 -7.95 27.72
N GLY A 125 5.88 -9.04 27.62
CA GLY A 125 4.43 -9.01 27.48
C GLY A 125 3.68 -9.02 28.82
N GLU A 126 2.35 -9.10 28.75
CA GLU A 126 1.45 -9.09 29.91
C GLU A 126 1.38 -10.44 30.64
N ASN A 127 2.08 -11.46 30.14
CA ASN A 127 2.05 -12.84 30.62
C ASN A 127 3.42 -13.28 31.18
N PRO A 128 3.87 -12.79 32.34
CA PRO A 128 5.23 -13.00 32.85
C PRO A 128 5.56 -14.45 33.21
N ASP A 129 4.56 -15.30 33.42
CA ASP A 129 4.68 -16.74 33.65
C ASP A 129 4.85 -17.55 32.36
N ILE A 130 4.57 -16.97 31.18
CA ILE A 130 4.90 -17.58 29.89
C ILE A 130 6.38 -17.31 29.62
N ARG A 131 7.20 -18.34 29.87
CA ARG A 131 8.64 -18.29 29.63
C ARG A 131 8.98 -18.88 28.28
N VAL A 132 10.06 -18.40 27.66
CA VAL A 132 10.55 -18.94 26.41
C VAL A 132 11.66 -19.95 26.66
N ALA A 133 11.41 -21.21 26.29
CA ALA A 133 12.37 -22.30 26.41
C ALA A 133 13.50 -22.16 25.38
N SER A 134 13.16 -21.71 24.18
CA SER A 134 14.14 -21.42 23.13
C SER A 134 13.64 -20.32 22.22
N PHE A 135 14.50 -19.34 21.96
CA PHE A 135 14.32 -18.34 20.91
C PHE A 135 15.56 -18.40 20.02
N ARG A 136 15.40 -18.79 18.75
CA ARG A 136 16.50 -19.04 17.84
C ARG A 136 16.32 -18.26 16.54
N TYR A 137 17.42 -17.66 16.11
CA TYR A 137 17.59 -17.11 14.77
C TYR A 137 18.35 -18.15 13.93
N ASP A 138 17.91 -18.45 12.71
CA ASP A 138 18.70 -19.29 11.80
C ASP A 138 19.74 -18.43 11.09
N PRO A 139 21.05 -18.63 11.35
CA PRO A 139 22.10 -17.82 10.74
C PRO A 139 22.07 -17.82 9.21
N ASN A 140 21.65 -18.90 8.55
CA ASN A 140 21.65 -18.98 7.08
C ASN A 140 20.46 -18.23 6.46
N ALA A 141 19.30 -18.26 7.12
CA ALA A 141 18.16 -17.42 6.75
C ALA A 141 18.46 -15.95 7.03
N VAL A 142 19.17 -15.73 8.13
CA VAL A 142 19.58 -14.42 8.61
C VAL A 142 20.70 -13.87 7.74
N ASP A 143 21.65 -14.62 7.18
CA ASP A 143 22.74 -14.13 6.31
C ASP A 143 22.21 -13.51 4.99
N ASN A 144 21.25 -14.18 4.33
CA ASN A 144 20.58 -13.64 3.12
C ASN A 144 19.71 -12.41 3.42
N VAL A 145 19.29 -12.27 4.68
CA VAL A 145 18.51 -11.13 5.18
C VAL A 145 19.44 -10.03 5.69
N ILE A 146 20.59 -10.38 6.30
CA ILE A 146 21.63 -9.56 6.95
C ILE A 146 22.25 -8.62 5.94
N ASP A 147 22.58 -9.02 4.72
CA ASP A 147 23.25 -8.10 3.79
C ASP A 147 22.36 -6.89 3.42
N ASN A 148 21.07 -7.13 3.25
CA ASN A 148 20.09 -6.05 3.04
C ASN A 148 19.77 -5.31 4.33
N VAL A 149 19.69 -6.04 5.44
CA VAL A 149 19.36 -5.53 6.77
C VAL A 149 20.48 -4.67 7.38
N LEU A 150 21.75 -5.05 7.23
CA LEU A 150 22.92 -4.27 7.65
C LEU A 150 23.07 -3.00 6.82
N ARG A 151 22.67 -3.02 5.55
CA ARG A 151 22.73 -1.87 4.66
C ARG A 151 21.56 -0.89 4.86
N THR A 152 20.36 -1.38 5.20
CA THR A 152 19.13 -0.58 5.20
C THR A 152 18.43 -0.46 6.55
N GLY A 153 18.80 -1.28 7.54
CA GLY A 153 18.13 -1.38 8.84
C GLY A 153 16.74 -2.04 8.80
N ARG A 154 16.32 -2.60 7.65
CA ARG A 154 14.93 -3.04 7.38
C ARG A 154 14.89 -4.45 6.80
N LEU A 155 13.78 -5.16 7.03
CA LEU A 155 13.54 -6.44 6.39
C LEU A 155 13.42 -6.27 4.85
N PRO A 156 13.96 -7.20 4.05
CA PRO A 156 13.83 -7.15 2.60
C PRO A 156 12.38 -7.29 2.13
N ASN A 157 12.09 -6.78 0.94
CA ASN A 157 10.82 -7.00 0.29
C ASN A 157 10.49 -8.49 0.16
N GLY A 158 9.20 -8.78 0.21
CA GLY A 158 8.64 -10.08 -0.12
C GLY A 158 7.49 -10.47 0.79
N ARG A 159 7.00 -11.68 0.53
CA ARG A 159 6.01 -12.34 1.37
C ARG A 159 6.69 -13.06 2.52
N TYR A 160 6.11 -12.93 3.71
CA TYR A 160 6.54 -13.58 4.93
C TYR A 160 5.35 -14.29 5.55
N PHE A 161 5.64 -15.31 6.34
CA PHE A 161 4.64 -16.09 7.06
C PHE A 161 4.99 -16.10 8.53
N LEU A 162 3.98 -15.87 9.34
CA LEU A 162 3.98 -16.11 10.77
C LEU A 162 3.11 -17.33 11.05
N ASP A 163 3.74 -18.40 11.49
CA ASP A 163 3.09 -19.65 11.86
C ASP A 163 3.03 -19.73 13.40
N VAL A 164 1.85 -20.06 13.93
CA VAL A 164 1.63 -20.27 15.38
C VAL A 164 0.98 -21.63 15.59
N ILE A 165 1.61 -22.44 16.44
CA ILE A 165 1.11 -23.74 16.84
C ILE A 165 0.91 -23.76 18.36
N VAL A 166 -0.27 -24.16 18.81
CA VAL A 166 -0.57 -24.38 20.22
C VAL A 166 -0.77 -25.87 20.47
N ARG A 167 -0.11 -26.40 21.51
CA ARG A 167 -0.24 -27.80 21.92
C ARG A 167 -0.76 -27.90 23.35
N ASP A 168 -1.77 -28.76 23.55
CA ASP A 168 -2.27 -29.18 24.85
C ASP A 168 -1.43 -30.36 25.36
N LEU A 169 -0.88 -30.22 26.56
CA LEU A 169 0.00 -31.21 27.20
C LEU A 169 -0.70 -32.07 28.25
N THR A 170 -2.00 -31.85 28.51
CA THR A 170 -2.75 -32.59 29.55
C THR A 170 -3.18 -33.98 29.12
N ASN A 171 -3.09 -34.29 27.84
CA ASN A 171 -3.46 -35.59 27.32
C ASN A 171 -2.42 -36.66 27.74
N SER A 172 -2.91 -37.77 28.30
CA SER A 172 -2.08 -38.92 28.71
C SER A 172 -1.34 -39.61 27.55
N GLY A 173 -1.70 -39.30 26.30
CA GLY A 173 -1.04 -39.79 25.09
C GLY A 173 0.09 -38.90 24.56
N GLY A 174 0.43 -37.82 25.27
CA GLY A 174 1.45 -36.85 24.85
C GLY A 174 0.85 -35.52 24.32
N PRO A 175 1.70 -34.59 23.88
CA PRO A 175 1.29 -33.30 23.36
C PRO A 175 0.34 -33.44 22.16
N VAL A 176 -0.79 -32.72 22.19
CA VAL A 176 -1.77 -32.70 21.10
C VAL A 176 -1.81 -31.31 20.49
N GLU A 177 -1.61 -31.20 19.18
CA GLU A 177 -1.82 -29.96 18.43
C GLU A 177 -3.32 -29.63 18.38
N ILE A 178 -3.68 -28.46 18.90
CA ILE A 178 -5.07 -27.99 19.00
C ILE A 178 -5.32 -26.73 18.17
N TYR A 179 -4.24 -26.08 17.72
CA TYR A 179 -4.28 -24.91 16.87
C TYR A 179 -3.02 -24.85 16.02
N ASN A 180 -3.20 -24.56 14.74
CA ASN A 180 -2.14 -24.37 13.77
C ASN A 180 -2.64 -23.39 12.72
N ASP A 181 -2.09 -22.19 12.76
CA ASP A 181 -2.51 -21.12 11.87
C ASP A 181 -1.29 -20.39 11.32
N SER A 182 -1.42 -19.98 10.06
CA SER A 182 -0.39 -19.27 9.32
C SER A 182 -0.98 -17.97 8.78
N ARG A 183 -0.28 -16.86 9.01
CA ARG A 183 -0.67 -15.55 8.49
C ARG A 183 0.41 -14.99 7.60
N GLU A 184 -0.02 -14.47 6.47
CA GLU A 184 0.83 -13.82 5.48
C GLU A 184 1.05 -12.35 5.86
N LEU A 185 2.29 -11.90 5.70
CA LEU A 185 2.71 -10.51 5.81
C LEU A 185 3.42 -10.11 4.51
N PHE A 186 2.97 -9.02 3.90
CA PHE A 186 3.64 -8.46 2.72
C PHE A 186 4.51 -7.28 3.14
N ILE A 187 5.83 -7.43 3.00
CA ILE A 187 6.80 -6.36 3.23
C ILE A 187 7.16 -5.77 1.87
N SER A 188 6.92 -4.47 1.69
CA SER A 188 7.22 -3.77 0.43
C SER A 188 8.45 -2.87 0.58
N SER A 189 9.12 -2.57 -0.54
CA SER A 189 10.09 -1.48 -0.57
C SER A 189 9.35 -0.16 -0.46
N LEU A 190 10.09 0.89 -0.13
CA LEU A 190 9.60 2.25 -0.33
C LEU A 190 9.02 2.36 -1.76
N PRO A 191 7.83 2.96 -1.92
CA PRO A 191 7.30 3.23 -3.25
C PRO A 191 8.28 4.15 -4.00
N SER A 192 8.45 3.92 -5.31
CA SER A 192 9.14 4.92 -6.15
C SER A 192 8.36 6.23 -6.13
N LEU A 193 9.08 7.33 -6.26
CA LEU A 193 8.54 8.69 -6.27
C LEU A 193 9.22 9.45 -7.39
N ASP A 194 8.61 9.41 -8.57
CA ASP A 194 9.20 9.96 -9.79
C ASP A 194 8.35 11.15 -10.24
N PRO A 195 8.75 12.40 -9.96
CA PRO A 195 7.98 13.55 -10.39
C PRO A 195 7.99 13.67 -11.91
N VAL A 196 6.88 14.11 -12.49
CA VAL A 196 6.67 14.21 -13.94
C VAL A 196 6.48 15.67 -14.38
N SER A 197 5.67 16.44 -13.65
CA SER A 197 5.42 17.85 -13.93
C SER A 197 4.88 18.57 -12.69
N PRO A 198 4.96 19.91 -12.61
CA PRO A 198 5.68 20.83 -13.48
C PRO A 198 7.17 20.91 -13.13
N GLY A 199 7.96 21.36 -14.09
CA GLY A 199 9.33 21.75 -13.84
C GLY A 199 10.35 20.64 -14.10
N MET A 200 11.47 20.72 -13.39
CA MET A 200 12.61 19.80 -13.49
C MET A 200 13.24 19.61 -12.09
N PRO A 201 14.09 18.59 -11.89
CA PRO A 201 14.90 18.45 -10.68
C PRO A 201 15.66 19.73 -10.31
N ALA A 202 15.64 20.08 -9.02
CA ALA A 202 16.21 21.34 -8.53
C ALA A 202 17.76 21.37 -8.42
N GLU A 203 18.43 20.28 -8.81
CA GLU A 203 19.89 20.12 -8.73
C GLU A 203 20.63 21.04 -9.72
N ASP A 204 20.00 21.38 -10.85
CA ASP A 204 20.63 22.14 -11.94
C ASP A 204 20.54 23.68 -11.80
N ARG A 205 19.93 24.20 -10.73
CA ARG A 205 19.67 25.64 -10.43
C ARG A 205 18.87 26.42 -11.49
N ASP A 206 18.74 25.93 -12.71
CA ASP A 206 17.89 26.51 -13.75
C ASP A 206 16.48 25.92 -13.68
N CYS A 207 15.60 26.64 -12.98
CA CYS A 207 14.19 26.27 -12.91
C CYS A 207 13.47 26.68 -14.21
N PRO A 208 12.89 25.72 -14.95
CA PRO A 208 12.21 26.00 -16.22
C PRO A 208 11.02 26.95 -16.02
N ILE A 209 10.76 27.76 -17.04
CA ILE A 209 9.64 28.70 -17.04
C ILE A 209 8.34 27.94 -17.32
N VAL A 210 7.38 28.11 -16.43
CA VAL A 210 5.99 27.69 -16.61
C VAL A 210 5.14 28.94 -16.77
N PHE A 211 4.28 28.95 -17.78
CA PHE A 211 3.53 30.13 -18.16
C PHE A 211 2.08 30.13 -17.65
N THR A 212 1.80 29.29 -16.65
CA THR A 212 0.52 29.23 -15.95
C THR A 212 0.75 29.36 -14.45
N ASN A 213 -0.12 30.10 -13.77
CA ASN A 213 -0.20 30.12 -12.31
C ASN A 213 -1.11 28.99 -11.76
N LEU A 214 -1.64 28.13 -12.65
CA LEU A 214 -2.48 26.97 -12.35
C LEU A 214 -1.81 25.67 -12.84
N PRO A 215 -0.56 25.37 -12.44
CA PRO A 215 0.12 24.17 -12.92
C PRO A 215 -0.58 22.89 -12.45
N GLN A 216 -0.42 21.83 -13.24
CA GLN A 216 -0.82 20.48 -12.86
C GLN A 216 0.40 19.72 -12.36
N PHE A 217 0.37 19.32 -11.08
CA PHE A 217 1.39 18.48 -10.48
C PHE A 217 1.09 17.01 -10.82
N LYS A 218 2.08 16.29 -11.33
CA LYS A 218 2.01 14.87 -11.70
C LYS A 218 3.27 14.17 -11.26
N TRP A 219 3.11 12.93 -10.80
CA TRP A 219 4.21 12.04 -10.46
C TRP A 219 3.80 10.61 -10.76
N ASP A 220 4.77 9.72 -10.86
CA ASP A 220 4.55 8.27 -10.93
C ASP A 220 4.96 7.64 -9.60
N SER A 221 4.03 6.86 -9.04
CA SER A 221 4.24 6.15 -7.79
C SER A 221 3.14 5.10 -7.56
N GLU A 222 3.56 3.98 -6.96
CA GLU A 222 2.65 2.93 -6.49
C GLU A 222 2.07 3.21 -5.10
N ALA A 223 2.52 4.27 -4.40
CA ALA A 223 1.98 4.57 -3.07
C ALA A 223 0.49 4.95 -3.12
N ASP A 224 -0.20 4.73 -2.01
CA ASP A 224 -1.62 5.10 -1.87
C ASP A 224 -1.83 6.48 -1.26
N GLU A 225 -0.81 7.04 -0.62
CA GLU A 225 -0.96 8.27 0.14
C GLU A 225 0.30 9.15 0.04
N PHE A 226 0.07 10.44 -0.14
CA PHE A 226 1.10 11.43 -0.45
C PHE A 226 0.92 12.72 0.34
N ILE A 227 2.01 13.45 0.54
CA ILE A 227 2.01 14.86 0.91
C ILE A 227 2.68 15.64 -0.21
N LEU A 228 1.92 16.50 -0.89
CA LEU A 228 2.46 17.47 -1.84
C LEU A 228 2.72 18.78 -1.11
N THR A 229 3.97 19.22 -1.13
CA THR A 229 4.39 20.51 -0.57
C THR A 229 4.94 21.39 -1.69
N VAL A 230 4.49 22.65 -1.73
CA VAL A 230 4.97 23.69 -2.65
C VAL A 230 5.41 24.91 -1.84
N CYS A 231 6.66 25.34 -2.01
CA CYS A 231 7.27 26.47 -1.33
C CYS A 231 7.80 27.48 -2.34
N GLU A 232 7.82 28.76 -1.96
CA GLU A 232 8.39 29.83 -2.79
C GLU A 232 9.86 30.06 -2.43
N LEU A 233 10.70 30.28 -3.44
CA LEU A 233 12.07 30.72 -3.25
C LEU A 233 12.11 32.16 -2.71
N LEU A 234 12.69 32.33 -1.52
CA LEU A 234 12.94 33.63 -0.91
C LEU A 234 14.41 34.06 -1.11
N PRO A 235 14.71 35.37 -1.09
CA PRO A 235 16.09 35.88 -1.26
C PRO A 235 17.08 35.37 -0.21
N THR A 236 16.59 34.91 0.94
CA THR A 236 17.41 34.40 2.05
C THR A 236 17.78 32.92 1.89
N ASN A 237 17.18 32.19 0.95
CA ASN A 237 17.42 30.76 0.86
C ASN A 237 18.76 30.44 0.20
N SER A 238 19.45 29.43 0.73
CA SER A 238 20.78 29.00 0.28
C SER A 238 20.74 27.80 -0.68
N GLY A 239 19.58 27.15 -0.86
CA GLY A 239 19.40 26.02 -1.78
C GLY A 239 18.01 25.40 -1.72
N PRO A 240 17.73 24.37 -2.55
CA PRO A 240 16.40 23.75 -2.67
C PRO A 240 15.85 23.24 -1.33
N GLU A 241 16.67 22.55 -0.54
CA GLU A 241 16.30 22.03 0.78
C GLU A 241 15.87 23.12 1.75
N ASP A 242 16.56 24.27 1.71
CA ASP A 242 16.25 25.43 2.54
C ASP A 242 14.93 26.09 2.10
N VAL A 243 14.64 26.12 0.80
CA VAL A 243 13.33 26.57 0.29
C VAL A 243 12.20 25.70 0.82
N MET A 244 12.40 24.38 0.92
CA MET A 244 11.37 23.47 1.44
C MET A 244 11.06 23.68 2.93
N GLN A 245 11.89 24.43 3.67
CA GLN A 245 11.62 24.83 5.06
C GLN A 245 10.80 26.13 5.18
N ASN A 246 10.57 26.84 4.07
CA ASN A 246 9.74 28.05 4.08
C ASN A 246 8.27 27.73 4.37
N PRO A 247 7.46 28.73 4.80
CA PRO A 247 6.02 28.58 4.88
C PRO A 247 5.43 28.11 3.53
N PRO A 248 4.72 26.97 3.49
CA PRO A 248 4.26 26.40 2.23
C PRO A 248 3.17 27.27 1.61
N ARG A 249 3.24 27.43 0.28
CA ARG A 249 2.13 27.94 -0.54
C ARG A 249 1.02 26.90 -0.65
N LEU A 250 1.38 25.62 -0.62
CA LEU A 250 0.48 24.49 -0.53
C LEU A 250 1.16 23.38 0.26
N ARG A 251 0.42 22.76 1.19
CA ARG A 251 0.77 21.47 1.78
C ARG A 251 -0.50 20.67 1.94
N ILE A 252 -0.66 19.64 1.10
CA ILE A 252 -1.90 18.85 1.05
C ILE A 252 -1.58 17.36 1.12
N ARG A 253 -2.44 16.64 1.84
CA ARG A 253 -2.41 15.17 1.91
C ARG A 253 -3.37 14.62 0.88
N LEU A 254 -2.90 13.70 0.04
CA LEU A 254 -3.65 13.14 -1.08
C LEU A 254 -3.68 11.62 -0.95
N LYS A 255 -4.84 11.03 -1.14
CA LYS A 255 -5.08 9.59 -1.01
C LYS A 255 -5.74 9.02 -2.26
N ARG A 256 -5.16 7.93 -2.77
CA ARG A 256 -5.69 7.17 -3.90
C ARG A 256 -7.12 6.68 -3.59
N ASN A 257 -7.98 6.70 -4.60
CA ASN A 257 -9.41 6.35 -4.52
C ASN A 257 -10.26 7.33 -3.68
N THR A 258 -9.66 8.38 -3.13
CA THR A 258 -10.37 9.47 -2.45
C THR A 258 -10.19 10.78 -3.22
N ASP A 259 -8.93 11.18 -3.44
CA ASP A 259 -8.59 12.46 -4.08
C ASP A 259 -8.25 12.31 -5.57
N PHE A 260 -7.82 11.12 -5.99
CA PHE A 260 -7.53 10.81 -7.39
C PHE A 260 -7.75 9.31 -7.70
N PHE A 261 -7.98 9.01 -8.98
CA PHE A 261 -8.11 7.65 -9.52
C PHE A 261 -7.03 7.44 -10.60
N GLY A 262 -6.26 6.36 -10.52
CA GLY A 262 -5.18 6.07 -11.48
C GLY A 262 -3.88 6.82 -11.15
N SER A 263 -3.18 7.32 -12.18
CA SER A 263 -1.91 8.06 -12.00
C SER A 263 -2.11 9.31 -11.13
N PRO A 264 -1.24 9.53 -10.13
CA PRO A 264 -1.46 10.60 -9.19
C PRO A 264 -1.20 11.97 -9.83
N ALA A 265 -2.17 12.87 -9.66
CA ALA A 265 -2.12 14.23 -10.17
C ALA A 265 -2.90 15.19 -9.27
N PHE A 266 -2.47 16.44 -9.24
CA PHE A 266 -3.13 17.51 -8.49
C PHE A 266 -3.20 18.79 -9.31
N GLN A 267 -4.41 19.37 -9.42
CA GLN A 267 -4.63 20.62 -10.14
C GLN A 267 -4.56 21.81 -9.17
N TYR A 268 -3.51 22.62 -9.28
CA TYR A 268 -3.39 23.87 -8.54
C TYR A 268 -4.44 24.89 -9.04
N PRO A 269 -5.03 25.76 -8.19
CA PRO A 269 -4.69 26.06 -6.80
C PRO A 269 -5.75 25.55 -5.81
N SER A 270 -6.39 24.39 -6.02
CA SER A 270 -7.65 24.04 -5.32
C SER A 270 -7.64 24.25 -3.79
N GLU A 271 -6.48 24.12 -3.13
CA GLU A 271 -6.28 24.43 -1.70
C GLU A 271 -5.00 25.25 -1.41
N GLY A 272 -4.39 25.85 -2.44
CA GLY A 272 -3.10 26.54 -2.34
C GLY A 272 -3.21 28.06 -2.44
N LEU A 273 -2.22 28.77 -1.88
CA LEU A 273 -2.07 30.21 -2.09
C LEU A 273 -1.74 30.49 -3.56
N PRO A 274 -2.33 31.52 -4.20
CA PRO A 274 -2.05 31.81 -5.61
C PRO A 274 -0.56 31.94 -5.91
N LEU A 275 -0.11 31.29 -6.99
CA LEU A 275 1.24 31.47 -7.50
C LEU A 275 1.34 32.83 -8.19
N GLN A 276 2.43 33.54 -7.95
CA GLN A 276 2.68 34.88 -8.45
C GLN A 276 3.62 34.82 -9.66
N GLU A 277 3.35 35.70 -10.61
CA GLU A 277 4.20 35.93 -11.77
C GLU A 277 5.63 36.30 -11.37
N GLY A 278 6.60 35.74 -12.09
CA GLY A 278 8.03 35.98 -11.90
C GLY A 278 8.64 35.31 -10.68
N ARG A 279 7.83 34.62 -9.86
CA ARG A 279 8.32 33.88 -8.71
C ARG A 279 8.74 32.47 -9.09
N THR A 280 9.70 31.95 -8.33
CA THR A 280 10.20 30.57 -8.47
C THR A 280 9.66 29.74 -7.33
N TYR A 281 9.17 28.55 -7.66
CA TYR A 281 8.56 27.62 -6.74
C TYR A 281 9.31 26.30 -6.76
N TYR A 282 9.45 25.74 -5.57
CA TYR A 282 10.03 24.43 -5.33
C TYR A 282 8.92 23.54 -4.78
N TRP A 283 8.93 22.27 -5.17
CA TRP A 283 7.94 21.32 -4.69
C TRP A 283 8.55 19.95 -4.51
N GLN A 284 7.94 19.18 -3.61
CA GLN A 284 8.37 17.84 -3.27
C GLN A 284 7.15 17.02 -2.89
N ILE A 285 7.17 15.75 -3.29
CA ILE A 285 6.20 14.74 -2.86
C ILE A 285 6.84 13.91 -1.76
N HIS A 286 6.10 13.66 -0.69
CA HIS A 286 6.42 12.60 0.27
C HIS A 286 5.41 11.48 0.12
N ALA A 287 5.84 10.23 -0.01
CA ALA A 287 4.95 9.08 0.15
C ALA A 287 4.75 8.77 1.63
N ILE A 288 3.55 8.38 2.02
CA ILE A 288 3.25 7.96 3.39
C ILE A 288 3.17 6.43 3.43
N ALA A 289 4.15 5.81 4.08
CA ALA A 289 4.15 4.37 4.35
C ALA A 289 3.72 4.09 5.79
N GLN A 290 2.89 3.07 6.01
CA GLN A 290 2.49 2.69 7.38
C GLN A 290 3.57 1.83 8.03
N THR A 291 4.01 2.19 9.23
CA THR A 291 4.95 1.40 10.05
C THR A 291 4.35 1.09 11.42
N GLN A 292 4.97 0.18 12.17
CA GLN A 292 4.49 -0.23 13.49
C GLN A 292 4.49 0.92 14.51
N THR A 293 5.42 1.87 14.34
CA THR A 293 5.54 3.04 15.20
C THR A 293 4.72 4.24 14.72
N GLY A 294 4.02 4.11 13.58
CA GLY A 294 3.25 5.19 12.96
C GLY A 294 3.59 5.41 11.48
N PRO A 295 2.95 6.39 10.82
CA PRO A 295 3.23 6.71 9.43
C PRO A 295 4.67 7.25 9.27
N LEU A 296 5.37 6.75 8.26
CA LEU A 296 6.68 7.22 7.83
C LEU A 296 6.52 8.02 6.54
N GLU A 297 6.94 9.28 6.58
CA GLU A 297 7.04 10.13 5.38
C GLU A 297 8.36 9.84 4.66
N LEU A 298 8.27 9.52 3.38
CA LEU A 298 9.38 9.17 2.52
C LEU A 298 9.55 10.27 1.47
N PRO A 299 10.58 11.12 1.58
CA PRO A 299 10.77 12.24 0.65
C PRO A 299 11.16 11.74 -0.75
N GLY A 300 10.54 12.32 -1.77
CA GLY A 300 10.99 12.25 -3.17
C GLY A 300 11.99 13.35 -3.50
N GLN A 301 12.38 13.45 -4.78
CA GLN A 301 13.27 14.51 -5.24
C GLN A 301 12.58 15.89 -5.20
N ILE A 302 13.36 16.95 -4.91
CA ILE A 302 12.88 18.33 -4.99
C ILE A 302 12.92 18.80 -6.45
N TRP A 303 11.79 19.32 -6.93
CA TRP A 303 11.65 19.88 -8.27
C TRP A 303 11.39 21.39 -8.19
N CYS A 304 11.71 22.10 -9.26
CA CYS A 304 11.45 23.53 -9.33
C CYS A 304 10.95 24.01 -10.68
N PHE A 305 10.23 25.14 -10.66
CA PHE A 305 9.78 25.87 -11.84
C PHE A 305 9.64 27.35 -11.51
N ARG A 306 9.67 28.21 -12.52
CA ARG A 306 9.44 29.65 -12.40
C ARG A 306 8.18 30.05 -13.14
N VAL A 307 7.25 30.73 -12.46
CA VAL A 307 6.09 31.31 -13.14
C VAL A 307 6.57 32.50 -13.96
N SER A 308 6.16 32.59 -15.22
CA SER A 308 6.50 33.73 -16.09
C SER A 308 6.17 35.06 -15.40
N ALA A 309 7.11 36.02 -15.44
CA ALA A 309 6.95 37.39 -14.93
C ALA A 309 6.20 38.31 -15.89
N PHE A 310 5.99 37.82 -17.11
CA PHE A 310 5.34 38.55 -18.17
C PHE A 310 3.95 37.95 -18.34
N GLY A 311 2.92 38.78 -18.23
CA GLY A 311 1.81 38.65 -19.16
C GLY A 311 2.45 38.55 -20.54
N GLY A 312 2.46 37.34 -21.10
CA GLY A 312 3.27 37.02 -22.26
C GLY A 312 3.00 38.03 -23.38
N SER A 313 3.98 38.24 -24.24
CA SER A 313 3.63 38.83 -25.54
C SER A 313 2.45 38.06 -26.11
N GLU A 314 1.50 38.73 -26.77
CA GLU A 314 0.30 38.08 -27.35
C GLU A 314 0.67 36.76 -28.06
N ASN A 315 1.80 36.78 -28.76
CA ASN A 315 2.43 35.66 -29.43
C ASN A 315 2.82 34.46 -28.53
N GLU A 316 3.30 34.69 -27.29
CA GLU A 316 3.65 33.62 -26.34
C GLU A 316 2.41 32.98 -25.69
N LEU A 317 1.37 33.78 -25.44
CA LEU A 317 0.08 33.27 -25.00
C LEU A 317 -0.56 32.42 -26.10
N LEU A 318 -0.50 32.91 -27.34
CA LEU A 318 -0.97 32.19 -28.52
C LEU A 318 -0.17 30.90 -28.74
N LEU A 319 1.13 30.89 -28.45
CA LEU A 319 1.96 29.69 -28.52
C LEU A 319 1.52 28.64 -27.51
N GLN A 320 1.18 29.02 -26.28
CA GLN A 320 0.65 28.07 -25.30
C GLN A 320 -0.74 27.56 -25.65
N GLN A 321 -1.62 28.42 -26.14
CA GLN A 321 -2.93 28.00 -26.62
C GLN A 321 -2.79 26.97 -27.75
N LEU A 322 -1.84 27.20 -28.65
CA LEU A 322 -1.51 26.28 -29.73
C LEU A 322 -0.92 24.97 -29.19
N LEU A 323 0.07 25.02 -28.29
CA LEU A 323 0.68 23.81 -27.71
C LEU A 323 -0.34 22.97 -26.94
N ALA A 324 -1.19 23.60 -26.11
CA ALA A 324 -2.25 22.93 -25.38
C ALA A 324 -3.29 22.30 -26.31
N LEU A 325 -3.62 22.99 -27.41
CA LEU A 325 -4.47 22.45 -28.46
C LEU A 325 -3.85 21.21 -29.10
N LEU A 326 -2.58 21.27 -29.54
CA LEU A 326 -1.91 20.15 -30.19
C LEU A 326 -1.78 18.94 -29.25
N GLN A 327 -1.47 19.17 -27.97
CA GLN A 327 -1.48 18.12 -26.95
C GLN A 327 -2.86 17.51 -26.75
N SER A 328 -3.92 18.31 -26.75
CA SER A 328 -5.31 17.81 -26.63
C SER A 328 -5.74 16.95 -27.83
N LEU A 329 -5.09 17.14 -28.99
CA LEU A 329 -5.27 16.34 -30.20
C LEU A 329 -4.44 15.04 -30.19
N GLY A 330 -3.69 14.78 -29.12
CA GLY A 330 -2.88 13.58 -28.94
C GLY A 330 -1.48 13.65 -29.55
N LEU A 331 -1.03 14.83 -29.98
CA LEU A 331 0.36 15.04 -30.42
C LEU A 331 1.27 15.13 -29.20
N GLN A 332 2.29 14.27 -29.14
CA GLN A 332 3.33 14.31 -28.12
C GLN A 332 4.52 15.14 -28.59
N ASP A 333 5.33 15.61 -27.65
CA ASP A 333 6.58 16.35 -27.89
C ASP A 333 6.44 17.60 -28.77
N VAL A 334 5.25 18.21 -28.79
CA VAL A 334 4.96 19.39 -29.61
C VAL A 334 5.82 20.61 -29.26
N THR A 335 6.37 20.65 -28.05
CA THR A 335 7.31 21.69 -27.62
C THR A 335 8.62 21.60 -28.41
N ALA A 336 9.09 20.39 -28.74
CA ALA A 336 10.32 20.16 -29.51
C ALA A 336 10.24 20.72 -30.94
N LEU A 337 9.03 21.01 -31.45
CA LEU A 337 8.86 21.66 -32.74
C LEU A 337 9.37 23.11 -32.73
N PHE A 338 9.26 23.79 -31.59
CA PHE A 338 9.56 25.22 -31.43
C PHE A 338 10.86 25.50 -30.66
N GLU A 339 11.47 24.46 -30.09
CA GLU A 339 12.77 24.52 -29.42
C GLU A 339 13.93 24.60 -30.44
N ALA A 340 15.15 24.84 -29.93
CA ALA A 340 16.35 24.96 -30.75
C ALA A 340 16.63 23.68 -31.57
N GLY A 341 16.79 23.82 -32.89
CA GLY A 341 16.91 22.71 -33.84
C GLY A 341 15.58 22.12 -34.31
N GLY A 342 14.45 22.63 -33.82
CA GLY A 342 13.11 22.25 -34.24
C GLY A 342 12.70 22.87 -35.58
N PRO A 343 11.79 22.23 -36.34
CA PRO A 343 11.34 22.74 -37.64
C PRO A 343 10.61 24.09 -37.58
N LEU A 344 10.14 24.51 -36.41
CA LEU A 344 9.44 25.77 -36.16
C LEU A 344 10.23 26.67 -35.21
N GLU A 345 11.54 26.44 -35.05
CA GLU A 345 12.41 27.30 -34.26
C GLU A 345 12.28 28.77 -34.71
N GLY A 346 11.98 29.66 -33.77
CA GLY A 346 11.84 31.10 -34.02
C GLY A 346 10.51 31.53 -34.65
N HIS A 347 9.60 30.61 -34.98
CA HIS A 347 8.26 30.93 -35.45
C HIS A 347 7.30 31.17 -34.27
N LEU A 348 6.49 32.22 -34.37
CA LEU A 348 5.49 32.57 -33.37
C LEU A 348 4.08 32.59 -33.99
N PRO A 349 3.06 32.04 -33.31
CA PRO A 349 1.69 32.09 -33.81
C PRO A 349 1.12 33.50 -33.74
N ASN A 350 0.31 33.84 -34.75
CA ASN A 350 -0.35 35.14 -34.91
C ASN A 350 -1.85 35.11 -34.51
N GLY A 351 -2.28 34.03 -33.84
CA GLY A 351 -3.64 33.85 -33.33
C GLY A 351 -4.66 33.37 -34.33
N ASN A 352 -4.28 33.20 -35.60
CA ASN A 352 -5.15 32.69 -36.64
C ASN A 352 -4.73 31.30 -37.09
N VAL A 353 -5.71 30.45 -37.38
CA VAL A 353 -5.53 29.12 -37.95
C VAL A 353 -6.41 28.96 -39.19
N ILE A 354 -6.00 28.11 -40.13
CA ILE A 354 -6.77 27.81 -41.34
C ILE A 354 -7.50 26.49 -41.12
N LEU A 355 -8.84 26.55 -41.11
CA LEU A 355 -9.71 25.38 -41.05
C LEU A 355 -10.57 25.33 -42.32
N ASP A 356 -10.48 24.24 -43.10
CA ASP A 356 -11.21 24.05 -44.35
C ASP A 356 -11.07 25.22 -45.34
N GLY A 357 -9.87 25.80 -45.42
CA GLY A 357 -9.56 26.96 -46.28
C GLY A 357 -10.05 28.31 -45.75
N LYS A 358 -10.65 28.35 -44.56
CA LYS A 358 -11.11 29.58 -43.90
C LYS A 358 -10.20 29.95 -42.73
N ARG A 359 -9.78 31.21 -42.66
CA ARG A 359 -9.11 31.76 -41.47
C ARG A 359 -10.11 31.88 -40.32
N ILE A 360 -9.74 31.32 -39.17
CA ILE A 360 -10.49 31.39 -37.92
C ILE A 360 -9.55 31.72 -36.77
N ASP A 361 -10.09 32.28 -35.68
CA ASP A 361 -9.34 32.53 -34.47
C ASP A 361 -8.99 31.22 -33.76
N LEU A 362 -7.80 31.16 -33.14
CA LEU A 362 -7.34 29.99 -32.39
C LEU A 362 -8.29 29.65 -31.23
N ASN A 363 -8.88 30.64 -30.54
CA ASN A 363 -9.85 30.42 -29.48
C ASN A 363 -11.18 29.88 -30.02
N ASP A 364 -11.60 30.31 -31.21
CA ASP A 364 -12.78 29.77 -31.88
C ASP A 364 -12.58 28.29 -32.23
N LEU A 365 -11.37 27.92 -32.70
CA LEU A 365 -11.03 26.52 -32.96
C LEU A 365 -11.05 25.67 -31.67
N ILE A 366 -10.43 26.16 -30.59
CA ILE A 366 -10.43 25.49 -29.28
C ILE A 366 -11.87 25.27 -28.79
N THR A 367 -12.73 26.27 -28.92
CA THR A 367 -14.14 26.19 -28.53
C THR A 367 -14.88 25.14 -29.37
N GLN A 368 -14.68 25.13 -30.68
CA GLN A 368 -15.30 24.15 -31.57
C GLN A 368 -14.84 22.71 -31.31
N LEU A 369 -13.57 22.49 -31.01
CA LEU A 369 -13.04 21.15 -30.70
C LEU A 369 -13.50 20.63 -29.33
N ARG A 370 -13.73 21.51 -28.36
CA ARG A 370 -14.34 21.14 -27.07
C ARG A 370 -15.83 20.79 -27.21
N MET A 371 -16.54 21.50 -28.09
CA MET A 371 -17.99 21.32 -28.29
C MET A 371 -18.36 20.21 -29.26
N SER A 372 -17.49 19.89 -30.21
CA SER A 372 -17.74 18.87 -31.22
C SER A 372 -16.68 17.80 -31.11
N ALA A 373 -17.10 16.54 -30.97
CA ALA A 373 -16.22 15.36 -31.02
C ALA A 373 -15.64 15.12 -32.44
N LYS A 374 -15.20 16.19 -33.12
CA LYS A 374 -14.59 16.16 -34.44
C LYS A 374 -13.12 15.77 -34.30
N LYS A 375 -12.67 14.85 -35.15
CA LYS A 375 -11.26 14.48 -35.27
C LYS A 375 -10.59 15.40 -36.29
N LEU A 376 -9.43 15.96 -35.92
CA LEU A 376 -8.58 16.71 -36.85
C LEU A 376 -7.83 15.71 -37.74
N ASN A 377 -7.95 15.82 -39.07
CA ASN A 377 -7.36 14.86 -40.00
C ASN A 377 -5.93 15.24 -40.44
N SER A 378 -5.57 16.52 -40.43
CA SER A 378 -4.26 17.04 -40.80
C SER A 378 -4.08 18.49 -40.35
N PHE A 379 -2.84 18.93 -40.13
CA PHE A 379 -2.47 20.35 -39.94
C PHE A 379 -1.23 20.69 -40.78
N SER A 380 -1.07 21.96 -41.14
CA SER A 380 0.11 22.51 -41.81
C SER A 380 0.45 23.87 -41.20
N VAL A 381 1.72 24.25 -41.28
CA VAL A 381 2.22 25.57 -40.83
C VAL A 381 2.64 26.34 -42.08
N GLU A 382 2.21 27.59 -42.21
CA GLU A 382 2.62 28.53 -43.28
C GLU A 382 3.53 29.63 -42.73
#